data_AF-A0A9Q3J3S9-F1
#
_entry.id   AF-A0A9Q3J3S9-F1
#
_cell.length_a   1.000
_cell.length_b   1.000
_cell.length_c   1.000
_cell.angle_alpha   90.00
_cell.angle_beta   90.00
_cell.angle_gamma   90.00
#
_symmetry.space_group_name_H-M   'P 1'
#
loop_
_entity.id
_entity.type
_entity.pdbx_description
1 polymer ?
#
loop_
_entity_poly.entity_id
_entity_poly.type
_entity_poly.pdbx_seq_one_letter_code
_entity_poly.pdbx_strand_id
1 'polypeptide(L)'
;MDEPVEVGVADNHKGLILMEDGAPIHTAMASQQWCEEHQIRKLIWPPNSPDLNQIENLRFKMKYIVTHLFNPKKMDKLTAAVNAAWDSLPFDHLDSLLLLLPARMQMEVDQNGAPTQ
;
A
#
# COMPACT_ATOMS: atom_id res chain seq x y z
N MET A 1 -26.66 -15.58 -0.66
CA MET A 1 -26.39 -14.54 0.36
C MET A 1 -24.97 -14.79 0.76
N ASP A 2 -24.04 -14.02 0.21
CA ASP A 2 -22.65 -14.13 0.62
C ASP A 2 -22.54 -13.46 1.98
N GLU A 3 -22.24 -14.26 2.99
CA GLU A 3 -21.91 -13.79 4.33
C GLU A 3 -20.73 -12.82 4.23
N PRO A 4 -20.72 -11.71 4.98
CA PRO A 4 -19.57 -10.82 5.00
C PRO A 4 -18.37 -11.61 5.52
N VAL A 5 -17.31 -11.66 4.72
CA VAL A 5 -16.02 -12.16 5.18
C VAL A 5 -15.55 -11.16 6.25
N GLU A 6 -15.80 -11.48 7.52
CA GLU A 6 -15.04 -10.88 8.61
C GLU A 6 -13.59 -11.34 8.44
N VAL A 7 -12.81 -10.52 7.74
CA VAL A 7 -11.36 -10.62 7.82
C VAL A 7 -11.05 -10.30 9.27
N GLY A 8 -10.85 -11.33 10.09
CA GLY A 8 -10.48 -11.17 11.49
C GLY A 8 -9.18 -10.39 11.56
N VAL A 9 -9.30 -9.08 11.74
CA VAL A 9 -8.15 -8.21 11.92
C VAL A 9 -7.76 -8.40 13.38
N ALA A 10 -6.69 -9.14 13.60
CA ALA A 10 -6.19 -9.41 14.94
C ALA A 10 -6.11 -8.10 15.75
N ASP A 11 -6.63 -8.09 16.98
CA ASP A 11 -6.76 -6.96 17.92
C ASP A 11 -5.43 -6.23 18.32
N ASN A 12 -4.37 -6.40 17.53
CA ASN A 12 -3.00 -5.95 17.82
C ASN A 12 -2.52 -4.81 16.92
N HIS A 13 -3.41 -3.89 16.53
CA HIS A 13 -3.02 -2.65 15.83
C HIS A 13 -2.42 -1.58 16.74
N LYS A 14 -2.27 -1.84 18.04
CA LYS A 14 -1.69 -0.89 18.99
C LYS A 14 -0.29 -0.49 18.54
N GLY A 15 -0.15 0.78 18.15
CA GLY A 15 1.11 1.35 17.68
C GLY A 15 1.23 1.45 16.15
N LEU A 16 0.40 0.75 15.38
CA LEU A 16 0.39 0.87 13.92
C LEU A 16 -0.30 2.17 13.47
N ILE A 17 0.07 2.62 12.27
CA ILE A 17 -0.53 3.75 11.57
C ILE A 17 -0.83 3.28 10.14
N LEU A 18 -2.09 3.40 9.72
CA LEU A 18 -2.53 3.11 8.37
C LEU A 18 -2.06 4.23 7.43
N MET A 19 -1.38 3.84 6.36
CA MET A 19 -0.99 4.71 5.26
C MET A 19 -1.83 4.35 4.03
N GLU A 20 -2.64 5.28 3.56
CA GLU A 20 -3.45 5.14 2.35
C GLU A 20 -3.63 6.51 1.69
N ASP A 21 -3.91 6.52 0.38
CA ASP A 21 -4.08 7.75 -0.38
C ASP A 21 -5.46 8.40 -0.14
N GLY A 22 -5.67 9.56 -0.76
CA GLY A 22 -6.91 10.32 -0.64
C GLY A 22 -8.06 9.84 -1.54
N ALA A 23 -8.04 8.62 -2.09
CA ALA A 23 -9.10 8.22 -3.02
C ALA A 23 -10.50 8.30 -2.37
N PRO A 24 -11.59 8.55 -3.15
CA PRO A 24 -12.92 8.79 -2.59
C PRO A 24 -13.43 7.66 -1.67
N ILE A 25 -13.03 6.42 -1.93
CA ILE A 25 -13.41 5.27 -1.10
C ILE A 25 -12.74 5.29 0.28
N HIS A 26 -11.54 5.86 0.40
CA HIS A 26 -10.78 5.98 1.65
C HIS A 26 -11.27 7.16 2.50
N THR A 27 -11.84 8.18 1.85
CA THR A 27 -12.39 9.39 2.50
C THR A 27 -13.89 9.32 2.73
N ALA A 28 -14.58 8.29 2.22
CA ALA A 28 -15.99 8.04 2.44
C ALA A 28 -16.31 7.86 3.94
N MET A 29 -17.49 8.34 4.34
CA MET A 29 -17.97 8.29 5.74
C MET A 29 -17.91 6.88 6.33
N ALA A 30 -18.38 5.88 5.57
CA ALA A 30 -18.37 4.48 6.03
C ALA A 30 -16.95 3.98 6.35
N SER A 31 -15.97 4.30 5.50
CA SER A 31 -14.58 3.88 5.70
C SER A 31 -13.92 4.59 6.89
N GLN A 32 -14.22 5.88 7.07
CA GLN A 32 -13.72 6.65 8.21
C GLN A 32 -14.32 6.14 9.53
N GLN A 33 -15.64 5.92 9.56
CA GLN A 33 -16.33 5.38 10.72
C GLN A 33 -15.80 3.99 11.11
N TRP A 34 -15.57 3.11 10.14
CA TRP A 34 -14.98 1.79 10.41
C TRP A 34 -13.59 1.91 11.03
N CYS A 35 -12.74 2.82 10.55
CA CYS A 35 -11.42 3.07 11.15
C CYS A 35 -11.53 3.58 12.59
N GLU A 36 -12.48 4.48 12.87
CA GLU A 36 -12.73 5.01 14.21
C GLU A 36 -13.19 3.92 15.18
N GLU A 37 -14.16 3.09 14.76
CA GLU A 37 -14.69 1.96 15.55
C GLU A 37 -13.61 0.95 15.93
N HIS A 38 -12.61 0.75 15.04
CA HIS A 38 -11.51 -0.19 15.25
C HIS A 38 -10.22 0.49 15.78
N GLN A 39 -10.30 1.76 16.17
CA GLN A 39 -9.17 2.55 16.70
C GLN A 39 -7.94 2.58 15.78
N ILE A 40 -8.17 2.55 14.47
CA ILE A 40 -7.12 2.60 13.46
C ILE A 40 -6.73 4.05 13.22
N ARG A 41 -5.47 4.37 13.55
CA ARG A 41 -4.91 5.70 13.28
C ARG A 41 -4.46 5.78 11.82
N LYS A 42 -4.81 6.85 11.13
CA LYS A 42 -4.42 7.11 9.75
C LYS A 42 -3.34 8.19 9.70
N LEU A 43 -2.35 8.00 8.82
CA LEU A 43 -1.41 9.06 8.48
C LEU A 43 -2.13 10.11 7.61
N ILE A 44 -1.86 11.39 7.85
CA ILE A 44 -2.34 12.45 6.96
C ILE A 44 -1.58 12.33 5.63
N TRP A 45 -2.31 12.11 4.54
CA TRP A 45 -1.73 11.96 3.21
C TRP A 45 -1.89 13.23 2.38
N PRO A 46 -0.81 13.81 1.82
CA PRO A 46 -0.92 14.93 0.91
C PRO A 46 -1.56 14.52 -0.44
N PRO A 47 -2.46 15.33 -1.00
CA PRO A 47 -3.05 15.04 -2.31
C PRO A 47 -1.99 14.97 -3.41
N ASN A 48 -2.16 14.06 -4.37
CA ASN A 48 -1.29 13.90 -5.54
C ASN A 48 0.19 13.60 -5.22
N SER A 49 0.48 12.88 -4.13
CA SER A 49 1.85 12.46 -3.77
C SER A 49 2.05 10.94 -3.90
N PRO A 50 2.02 10.37 -5.12
CA PRO A 50 2.34 8.95 -5.35
C PRO A 50 3.79 8.60 -4.97
N ASP A 51 4.67 9.60 -4.98
CA ASP A 51 6.09 9.62 -4.62
C ASP A 51 6.32 9.07 -3.20
N LEU A 52 5.38 9.41 -2.31
CA LEU A 52 5.36 8.98 -0.92
C LEU A 52 4.75 7.59 -0.77
N ASN A 53 3.93 7.13 -1.72
CA ASN A 53 3.17 5.90 -1.58
C ASN A 53 4.03 4.68 -1.96
N GLN A 54 4.62 4.04 -0.95
CA GLN A 54 5.57 2.95 -1.19
C GLN A 54 4.90 1.70 -1.76
N ILE A 55 3.58 1.58 -1.65
CA ILE A 55 2.84 0.52 -2.34
C ILE A 55 2.98 0.65 -3.86
N GLU A 56 3.23 1.85 -4.40
CA GLU A 56 3.45 2.06 -5.84
C GLU A 56 4.78 1.44 -6.28
N ASN A 57 5.84 1.60 -5.48
CA ASN A 57 7.12 0.94 -5.73
C ASN A 57 6.96 -0.59 -5.69
N LEU A 58 6.22 -1.10 -4.71
CA LEU A 58 5.92 -2.51 -4.58
C LEU A 58 5.12 -3.05 -5.78
N ARG A 59 4.05 -2.35 -6.16
CA ARG A 59 3.20 -2.68 -7.32
C ARG A 59 4.02 -2.67 -8.60
N PHE A 60 4.91 -1.71 -8.79
CA PHE A 60 5.80 -1.66 -9.94
C PHE A 60 6.69 -2.91 -10.02
N LYS A 61 7.33 -3.29 -8.90
CA LYS A 61 8.18 -4.48 -8.83
C LYS A 61 7.40 -5.76 -9.09
N MET A 62 6.23 -5.92 -8.46
CA MET A 62 5.35 -7.07 -8.69
C MET A 62 4.91 -7.16 -10.15
N LYS A 63 4.47 -6.03 -10.73
CA LYS A 63 4.08 -5.96 -12.14
C LYS A 63 5.23 -6.36 -13.04
N TYR A 64 6.46 -5.94 -12.75
CA TYR A 64 7.64 -6.36 -13.50
C TYR A 64 7.84 -7.87 -13.45
N ILE A 65 7.82 -8.48 -12.26
CA ILE A 65 7.98 -9.94 -12.09
C ILE A 65 6.88 -10.70 -12.83
N VAL A 66 5.62 -10.32 -12.65
CA VAL A 66 4.48 -10.96 -13.29
C VAL A 66 4.55 -10.85 -14.81
N THR A 67 4.89 -9.68 -15.35
CA THR A 67 4.86 -9.45 -16.80
C THR A 67 6.09 -10.00 -17.52
N HIS A 68 7.29 -9.86 -16.94
CA HIS A 68 8.55 -10.19 -17.63
C HIS A 68 9.11 -11.56 -17.25
N LEU A 69 8.88 -12.05 -16.02
CA LEU A 69 9.41 -13.35 -15.59
C LEU A 69 8.38 -14.47 -15.78
N PHE A 70 7.11 -14.23 -15.41
CA PHE A 70 6.06 -15.25 -15.56
C PHE A 70 5.29 -15.15 -16.88
N ASN A 71 5.01 -13.93 -17.35
CA ASN A 71 4.30 -13.63 -18.60
C ASN A 71 3.01 -14.47 -18.82
N PRO A 72 2.08 -14.51 -17.84
CA PRO A 72 0.91 -15.37 -17.91
C PRO A 72 -0.04 -14.97 -19.04
N LYS A 73 -0.68 -15.97 -19.68
CA LYS A 73 -1.62 -15.78 -20.80
C LYS A 73 -3.06 -16.18 -20.48
N LYS A 74 -3.31 -16.67 -19.27
CA LYS A 74 -4.61 -17.12 -18.78
C LYS A 74 -4.80 -16.65 -17.34
N MET A 75 -6.06 -16.51 -16.93
CA MET A 75 -6.42 -15.95 -15.62
C MET A 75 -5.90 -16.80 -14.46
N ASP A 76 -6.03 -18.13 -14.53
CA ASP A 76 -5.52 -19.07 -13.52
C ASP A 76 -4.00 -18.93 -13.33
N LYS A 77 -3.26 -18.77 -14.45
CA LYS A 77 -1.82 -18.55 -14.44
C LYS A 77 -1.45 -17.17 -13.95
N LEU A 78 -2.28 -16.15 -14.19
CA LEU A 78 -2.06 -14.81 -13.67
C LEU A 78 -2.17 -14.80 -12.14
N THR A 79 -3.21 -15.41 -11.57
CA THR A 79 -3.36 -15.52 -10.12
C THR A 79 -2.16 -16.23 -9.49
N ALA A 80 -1.75 -17.38 -10.05
CA ALA A 80 -0.57 -18.10 -9.57
C ALA A 80 0.72 -17.26 -9.68
N ALA A 81 0.90 -16.52 -10.77
CA ALA A 81 2.06 -15.65 -10.98
C ALA A 81 2.08 -14.47 -10.01
N VAL A 82 0.93 -13.86 -9.69
CA VAL A 82 0.83 -12.77 -8.70
C VAL A 82 1.21 -13.27 -7.31
N ASN A 83 0.70 -14.42 -6.89
CA ASN A 83 1.05 -15.02 -5.59
C ASN A 83 2.54 -15.36 -5.53
N ALA A 84 3.08 -16.01 -6.56
CA ALA A 84 4.50 -16.33 -6.61
C ALA A 84 5.39 -15.07 -6.64
N ALA A 85 4.95 -14.00 -7.31
CA ALA A 85 5.65 -12.72 -7.29
C ALA A 85 5.67 -12.12 -5.88
N TRP A 86 4.53 -12.15 -5.18
CA TRP A 86 4.43 -11.69 -3.79
C TRP A 86 5.37 -12.44 -2.87
N ASP A 87 5.34 -13.77 -2.91
CA ASP A 87 6.16 -14.64 -2.07
C ASP A 87 7.67 -14.52 -2.35
N SER A 88 8.03 -14.05 -3.55
CA SER A 88 9.42 -13.86 -3.96
C SER A 88 10.04 -12.53 -3.51
N LEU A 89 9.25 -11.61 -2.96
CA LEU A 89 9.74 -10.29 -2.56
C LEU A 89 10.55 -10.40 -1.26
N PRO A 90 11.82 -9.98 -1.25
CA PRO A 90 12.62 -10.00 -0.04
C PRO A 90 12.14 -8.93 0.94
N PHE A 91 11.99 -9.28 2.22
CA PHE A 91 11.60 -8.35 3.29
C PHE A 91 12.55 -7.13 3.36
N ASP A 92 13.85 -7.33 3.13
CA ASP A 92 14.83 -6.23 3.08
C ASP A 92 14.47 -5.14 2.05
N HIS A 93 13.81 -5.50 0.95
CA HIS A 93 13.35 -4.52 -0.02
C HIS A 93 12.20 -3.67 0.54
N LEU A 94 11.25 -4.29 1.25
CA LEU A 94 10.16 -3.58 1.92
C LEU A 94 10.70 -2.67 3.03
N ASP A 95 11.64 -3.17 3.84
CA ASP A 95 12.26 -2.40 4.90
C ASP A 95 13.01 -1.18 4.35
N SER A 96 13.76 -1.34 3.25
CA SER A 96 14.44 -0.20 2.62
C SER A 96 13.47 0.89 2.16
N LEU A 97 12.30 0.52 1.64
CA LEU A 97 11.28 1.46 1.20
C LEU A 97 10.64 2.21 2.38
N LEU A 98 10.40 1.50 3.50
CA LEU A 98 9.87 2.08 4.73
C LEU A 98 10.89 3.02 5.40
N LEU A 99 12.17 2.65 5.42
CA LEU A 99 13.24 3.46 6.02
C LEU A 99 13.48 4.78 5.27
N LEU A 100 13.17 4.83 3.97
CA LEU A 100 13.32 6.03 3.14
C LEU A 100 12.16 7.03 3.26
N LEU A 101 11.03 6.63 3.85
CA LEU A 101 9.84 7.49 3.98
C LEU A 101 10.13 8.84 4.63
N PRO A 102 10.77 8.92 5.82
CA PRO A 102 10.96 10.21 6.47
C PRO A 102 11.82 11.14 5.62
N ALA A 103 12.82 10.60 4.92
CA ALA A 103 13.65 11.35 4.01
C ALA A 103 12.85 11.88 2.81
N ARG A 104 11.99 11.05 2.20
CA ARG A 104 11.11 11.50 1.09
C ARG A 104 10.11 12.56 1.54
N MET A 105 9.48 12.39 2.70
CA MET A 105 8.59 13.39 3.28
C MET A 105 9.33 14.72 3.51
N GLN A 106 10.57 14.66 3.99
CA GLN A 106 11.38 15.87 4.17
C GLN A 106 11.71 16.52 2.81
N MET A 107 12.03 15.73 1.78
CA MET A 107 12.27 16.27 0.44
C MET A 107 11.03 16.95 -0.14
N GLU A 108 9.83 16.39 0.04
CA GLU A 108 8.57 17.03 -0.38
C GLU A 108 8.38 18.38 0.31
N VAL A 109 8.68 18.45 1.62
CA VAL A 109 8.63 19.71 2.39
C VAL A 109 9.64 20.70 1.84
N ASP A 110 10.88 20.28 1.63
CA ASP A 110 11.96 21.13 1.12
C ASP A 110 11.68 21.66 -0.30
N GLN A 111 10.91 20.91 -1.08
CA GLN A 111 10.46 21.26 -2.43
C GLN A 111 9.12 22.01 -2.47
N ASN A 112 8.55 22.38 -1.31
CA ASN A 112 7.24 23.02 -1.20
C ASN A 112 6.11 22.25 -1.92
N GLY A 113 6.14 20.92 -1.85
CA GLY A 113 5.15 20.03 -2.47
C GLY A 113 5.30 19.84 -3.98
N ALA A 114 6.48 20.14 -4.54
CA ALA A 114 6.82 19.70 -5.89
C ALA A 114 7.29 18.22 -5.88
N PRO A 115 7.07 17.48 -6.98
CA PRO A 115 7.35 16.04 -7.03
C PRO A 115 8.80 15.69 -6.70
N THR A 116 8.99 14.70 -5.84
CA THR A 116 10.32 14.19 -5.47
C THR A 116 10.84 13.18 -6.50
N GLN A 117 12.15 13.25 -6.83
CA GLN A 117 12.83 12.29 -7.72
C GLN A 117 13.28 11.02 -6.98
#